data_AF-A0A5N5TC69-F1
#
_entry.id   AF-A0A5N5TC69-F1
#
_cell.length_a   1.000
_cell.length_b   1.000
_cell.length_c   1.000
_cell.angle_alpha   90.00
_cell.angle_beta   90.00
_cell.angle_gamma   90.00
#
_symmetry.space_group_name_H-M   'P 1'
#
loop_
_entity.id
_entity.type
_entity.pdbx_description
1 polymer ?
#
loop_
_entity_poly.entity_id
_entity_poly.type
_entity_poly.pdbx_seq_one_letter_code
_entity_poly.pdbx_strand_id
1 'polypeptide(L)'
;MKRSNYDFIILSMVNTECFFGYLYESKVPFMYAFPNALMTPHGMRMGEPEFPSVNPNLLTSLNYPMSFSERILNIFVDLLYTLYSNYYASKLESLAREQNLWKPETPSAPEIETMASLVFINSFKALEKPIKVTTPNVIYAGGIHIREPKPLPQ
;
A
#
# COMPACT_ATOMS: atom_id res chain seq x y z
N MET A 1 9.82 -15.18 -22.32
CA MET A 1 8.66 -14.28 -22.41
C MET A 1 9.07 -13.07 -23.27
N LYS A 2 8.32 -12.68 -24.31
CA LYS A 2 8.68 -11.49 -25.14
C LYS A 2 8.69 -10.24 -24.24
N ARG A 3 9.70 -9.37 -24.36
CA ARG A 3 9.71 -8.05 -23.70
C ARG A 3 8.45 -7.30 -24.11
N SER A 4 7.59 -7.02 -23.14
CA SER A 4 6.50 -6.07 -23.34
C SER A 4 7.08 -4.65 -23.28
N ASN A 5 6.74 -3.80 -24.25
CA ASN A 5 7.19 -2.41 -24.30
C ASN A 5 6.35 -1.55 -23.34
N TYR A 6 6.37 -1.85 -22.04
CA TYR A 6 5.76 -1.01 -21.02
C TYR A 6 6.82 -0.17 -20.34
N ASP A 7 6.54 1.13 -20.17
CA ASP A 7 7.43 2.03 -19.43
C ASP A 7 7.32 1.79 -17.91
N PHE A 8 6.12 1.48 -17.42
CA PHE A 8 5.83 1.25 -15.99
C PHE A 8 4.72 0.22 -15.79
N ILE A 9 4.72 -0.42 -14.61
CA ILE A 9 3.62 -1.29 -14.15
C ILE A 9 2.96 -0.65 -12.92
N ILE A 10 1.63 -0.62 -12.88
CA ILE A 10 0.86 -0.18 -11.72
C ILE A 10 0.24 -1.40 -11.06
N LEU A 11 0.52 -1.57 -9.76
CA LEU A 11 0.03 -2.70 -8.97
C LEU A 11 -0.84 -2.19 -7.82
N SER A 12 -1.90 -2.93 -7.46
CA SER A 12 -2.55 -2.72 -6.17
C SER A 12 -1.55 -2.96 -5.06
N MET A 13 -1.52 -2.11 -4.03
CA MET A 13 -0.58 -2.26 -2.90
C MET A 13 -0.88 -3.44 -1.98
N VAL A 14 -2.09 -3.99 -2.04
CA VAL A 14 -2.57 -5.09 -1.18
C VAL A 14 -2.81 -6.36 -1.99
N ASN A 15 -2.34 -7.49 -1.45
CA ASN A 15 -2.61 -8.86 -1.92
C ASN A 15 -2.16 -9.12 -3.37
N THR A 16 -1.03 -8.56 -3.77
CA THR A 16 -0.49 -8.66 -5.14
C THR A 16 0.93 -9.23 -5.18
N GLU A 17 1.40 -9.75 -4.05
CA GLU A 17 2.77 -10.22 -3.87
C GLU A 17 3.09 -11.32 -4.88
N CYS A 18 2.14 -12.19 -5.24
CA CYS A 18 2.35 -13.25 -6.24
C CYS A 18 2.87 -12.74 -7.60
N PHE A 19 2.63 -11.48 -7.97
CA PHE A 19 3.14 -10.87 -9.20
C PHE A 19 4.59 -10.39 -9.12
N PHE A 20 5.20 -10.35 -7.93
CA PHE A 20 6.53 -9.78 -7.73
C PHE A 20 7.63 -10.53 -8.48
N GLY A 21 7.51 -11.85 -8.68
CA GLY A 21 8.43 -12.60 -9.54
C GLY A 21 8.46 -12.07 -10.97
N TYR A 22 7.28 -11.79 -11.54
CA TYR A 22 7.19 -11.17 -12.85
C TYR A 22 7.74 -9.75 -12.86
N LEU A 23 7.42 -8.92 -11.86
CA LEU A 23 7.95 -7.56 -11.75
C LEU A 23 9.47 -7.55 -11.75
N TYR A 24 10.07 -8.38 -10.88
CA TYR A 24 11.52 -8.47 -10.73
C TYR A 24 12.22 -9.00 -11.99
N GLU A 25 11.61 -9.95 -12.70
CA GLU A 25 12.15 -10.47 -13.96
C GLU A 25 12.00 -9.47 -15.11
N SER A 26 10.88 -8.76 -15.18
CA SER A 26 10.57 -7.84 -16.28
C SER A 26 11.56 -6.68 -16.38
N LYS A 27 12.18 -6.30 -15.26
CA LYS A 27 13.01 -5.09 -15.10
C LYS A 27 12.28 -3.80 -15.48
N VAL A 28 10.94 -3.84 -15.55
CA VAL A 28 10.10 -2.66 -15.71
C VAL A 28 9.86 -2.06 -14.33
N PRO A 29 10.12 -0.76 -14.11
CA PRO A 29 9.83 -0.13 -12.84
C PRO A 29 8.32 -0.19 -12.54
N PHE A 30 7.98 -0.36 -11.27
CA PHE A 30 6.59 -0.44 -10.85
C PHE A 30 6.24 0.60 -9.79
N MET A 31 4.96 0.94 -9.75
CA MET A 31 4.34 1.88 -8.82
C MET A 31 3.12 1.22 -8.20
N TYR A 32 2.74 1.69 -7.02
CA TYR A 32 1.51 1.25 -6.38
C TYR A 32 0.34 2.18 -6.66
N ALA A 33 -0.86 1.60 -6.63
CA ALA A 33 -2.10 2.32 -6.44
C ALA A 33 -2.81 1.73 -5.21
N PHE A 34 -3.29 2.62 -4.33
CA PHE A 34 -4.04 2.25 -3.14
C PHE A 34 -5.37 3.03 -3.10
N PRO A 35 -6.52 2.36 -2.92
CA PRO A 35 -7.83 3.02 -3.03
C PRO A 35 -8.18 3.90 -1.83
N ASN A 36 -7.32 3.96 -0.80
CA ASN A 36 -7.51 4.71 0.44
C ASN A 36 -6.22 5.45 0.84
N ALA A 37 -6.23 6.17 1.95
CA ALA A 37 -5.02 6.68 2.60
C ALA A 37 -4.10 5.53 3.06
N LEU A 38 -2.79 5.76 3.13
CA LEU A 38 -1.84 4.75 3.61
C LEU A 38 -2.01 4.49 5.11
N MET A 39 -1.89 3.22 5.48
CA MET A 39 -1.86 2.74 6.86
C MET A 39 -0.69 1.77 7.05
N THR A 40 -0.29 1.49 8.29
CA THR A 40 0.71 0.44 8.57
C THR A 40 0.24 -0.92 8.05
N PRO A 41 1.13 -1.78 7.51
CA PRO A 41 2.55 -1.55 7.23
C PRO A 41 2.83 -0.86 5.90
N HIS A 42 1.80 -0.56 5.10
CA HIS A 42 1.94 0.02 3.76
C HIS A 42 2.66 1.36 3.76
N GLY A 43 2.33 2.27 4.69
CA GLY A 43 3.05 3.53 4.87
C GLY A 43 4.56 3.32 5.11
N MET A 44 4.90 2.40 6.02
CA MET A 44 6.30 2.06 6.32
C MET A 44 7.06 1.52 5.11
N ARG A 45 6.41 0.69 4.28
CA ARG A 45 7.02 0.14 3.04
C ARG A 45 7.38 1.24 2.03
N MET A 46 6.71 2.38 2.09
CA MET A 46 6.99 3.56 1.27
C MET A 46 7.89 4.58 1.98
N GLY A 47 8.37 4.28 3.20
CA GLY A 47 9.23 5.15 3.99
C GLY A 47 8.50 6.20 4.83
N GLU A 48 7.17 6.13 4.96
CA GLU A 48 6.45 7.02 5.88
C GLU A 48 6.75 6.65 7.35
N PRO A 49 6.99 7.64 8.23
CA PRO A 49 7.05 7.39 9.66
C PRO A 49 5.64 7.11 10.21
N GLU A 50 5.48 6.00 10.94
CA GLU A 50 4.18 5.61 11.52
C GLU A 50 4.12 5.85 13.03
N PHE A 51 2.98 6.35 13.49
CA PHE A 51 2.70 6.68 14.89
C PHE A 51 1.32 6.15 15.30
N PRO A 52 1.17 4.84 15.58
CA PRO A 52 -0.13 4.23 15.90
C PRO A 52 -0.73 4.76 17.21
N SER A 53 0.02 5.45 18.06
CA SER A 53 -0.51 6.14 19.24
C SER A 53 -1.20 7.48 18.92
N VAL A 54 -1.06 7.98 17.69
CA VAL A 54 -1.55 9.28 17.22
C VAL A 54 -2.51 9.11 16.04
N ASN A 55 -2.16 8.27 15.07
CA ASN A 55 -2.93 8.04 13.85
C ASN A 55 -3.89 6.86 14.05
N PRO A 56 -5.22 7.09 14.01
CA PRO A 56 -6.19 5.98 14.00
C PRO A 56 -5.97 5.08 12.79
N ASN A 57 -5.95 3.76 13.01
CA ASN A 57 -5.84 2.78 11.95
C ASN A 57 -7.17 2.70 11.19
N LEU A 58 -7.10 2.68 9.85
CA LEU A 58 -8.26 2.71 8.95
C LEU A 58 -9.16 1.46 9.04
N LEU A 59 -8.70 0.39 9.70
CA LEU A 59 -9.49 -0.80 10.00
C LEU A 59 -10.37 -0.63 11.25
N THR A 60 -10.25 0.49 11.96
CA THR A 60 -11.02 0.80 13.16
C THR A 60 -11.98 1.97 12.91
N SER A 61 -12.97 2.13 13.77
CA SER A 61 -13.83 3.33 13.80
C SER A 61 -13.29 4.42 14.73
N LEU A 62 -12.01 4.35 15.13
CA LEU A 62 -11.40 5.32 16.03
C LEU A 62 -11.18 6.64 15.31
N ASN A 63 -11.28 7.74 16.06
CA ASN A 63 -11.08 9.09 15.54
C ASN A 63 -10.04 9.82 16.38
N TYR A 64 -9.35 10.77 15.77
CA TYR A 64 -8.46 11.67 16.50
C TYR A 64 -9.25 12.79 17.18
N PRO A 65 -8.95 13.14 18.45
CA PRO A 65 -7.95 12.51 19.32
C PRO A 65 -8.45 11.22 19.96
N MET A 66 -7.55 10.23 20.10
CA MET A 66 -7.81 8.97 20.82
C MET A 66 -7.47 9.08 22.31
N SER A 67 -8.31 8.52 23.16
CA SER A 67 -8.06 8.25 24.59
C SER A 67 -6.99 7.17 24.79
N PHE A 68 -6.51 7.00 26.02
CA PHE A 68 -5.45 6.04 26.33
C PHE A 68 -5.82 4.58 25.97
N SER A 69 -7.04 4.14 26.28
CA SER A 69 -7.52 2.80 25.94
C SER A 69 -7.68 2.61 24.43
N GLU A 70 -8.18 3.64 23.73
CA GLU A 70 -8.30 3.63 22.27
C GLU A 70 -6.93 3.55 21.59
N ARG A 71 -5.91 4.24 22.11
CA ARG A 71 -4.54 4.14 21.61
C ARG A 71 -3.98 2.73 21.77
N ILE A 72 -4.21 2.09 22.91
CA ILE A 72 -3.79 0.71 23.15
C ILE A 72 -4.46 -0.21 22.13
N LEU A 73 -5.78 -0.10 21.97
CA LEU A 73 -6.54 -0.87 20.97
C LEU A 73 -5.98 -0.64 19.56
N ASN A 74 -5.73 0.62 19.19
CA ASN A 74 -5.20 0.99 17.89
C ASN A 74 -3.84 0.35 17.62
N ILE A 75 -2.92 0.40 18.59
CA ILE A 75 -1.61 -0.24 18.50
C ILE A 75 -1.74 -1.76 18.34
N PHE A 76 -2.66 -2.40 19.07
CA PHE A 76 -2.90 -3.84 18.91
C PHE A 76 -3.43 -4.18 17.52
N VAL A 77 -4.38 -3.41 16.98
CA VAL A 77 -4.90 -3.61 15.62
C VAL A 77 -3.80 -3.43 14.59
N ASP A 78 -2.99 -2.39 14.72
CA ASP A 78 -1.87 -2.08 13.83
C ASP A 78 -0.82 -3.21 13.79
N LEU A 79 -0.48 -3.74 14.97
CA LEU A 79 0.42 -4.88 15.12
C LEU A 79 -0.16 -6.15 14.49
N LEU A 80 -1.42 -6.48 14.79
CA LEU A 80 -2.08 -7.67 14.24
C LEU A 80 -2.18 -7.60 12.73
N TYR A 81 -2.53 -6.44 12.18
CA TYR A 81 -2.61 -6.25 10.73
C TYR A 81 -1.23 -6.35 10.06
N THR A 82 -0.19 -5.81 10.68
CA THR A 82 1.20 -5.96 10.21
C THR A 82 1.64 -7.42 10.18
N LEU A 83 1.38 -8.16 11.26
CA LEU A 83 1.69 -9.60 11.34
C LEU A 83 0.90 -10.39 10.29
N TYR A 84 -0.38 -10.08 10.11
CA TYR A 84 -1.21 -10.68 9.09
C TYR A 84 -0.68 -10.41 7.68
N SER A 85 -0.34 -9.15 7.36
CA SER A 85 0.22 -8.74 6.07
C SER A 85 1.50 -9.49 5.77
N ASN A 86 2.43 -9.57 6.72
CA ASN A 86 3.69 -10.28 6.55
C ASN A 86 3.50 -11.79 6.39
N TYR A 87 2.61 -12.39 7.20
CA TYR A 87 2.26 -13.81 7.06
C TYR A 87 1.66 -14.11 5.68
N TYR A 88 0.73 -13.27 5.22
CA TYR A 88 0.06 -13.44 3.95
C TYR A 88 1.02 -13.27 2.76
N ALA A 89 1.89 -12.26 2.80
CA ALA A 89 2.95 -12.05 1.82
C ALA A 89 3.88 -13.26 1.73
N SER A 90 4.34 -13.79 2.87
CA SER A 90 5.18 -15.00 2.91
C SER A 90 4.46 -16.22 2.33
N LYS A 91 3.17 -16.40 2.65
CA LYS A 91 2.36 -17.49 2.10
C LYS A 91 2.20 -17.39 0.58
N LEU A 92 1.96 -16.20 0.05
CA LEU A 92 1.85 -15.96 -1.39
C LEU A 92 3.18 -16.17 -2.10
N GLU A 93 4.29 -15.74 -1.51
CA GLU A 93 5.63 -16.02 -2.01
C GLU A 93 5.90 -17.53 -2.09
N SER A 94 5.64 -18.29 -1.02
CA SER A 94 5.83 -19.74 -1.01
C SER A 94 5.02 -20.42 -2.11
N LEU A 95 3.74 -20.07 -2.24
CA LEU A 95 2.88 -20.62 -3.29
C LEU A 95 3.39 -20.28 -4.70
N ALA A 96 3.86 -19.04 -4.91
CA ALA A 96 4.35 -18.60 -6.21
C ALA A 96 5.67 -19.32 -6.59
N ARG A 97 6.54 -19.60 -5.61
CA ARG A 97 7.75 -20.42 -5.80
C ARG A 97 7.41 -21.88 -6.10
N GLU A 98 6.47 -22.48 -5.37
CA GLU A 98 5.98 -23.86 -5.63
C GLU A 98 5.41 -24.00 -7.05
N GLN A 99 4.74 -22.97 -7.55
CA GLN A 99 4.17 -22.95 -8.90
C GLN A 99 5.17 -22.54 -10.00
N ASN A 100 6.46 -22.36 -9.67
CA ASN A 100 7.51 -21.89 -10.59
C ASN A 100 7.19 -20.52 -11.24
N LEU A 101 6.39 -19.68 -10.58
CA LEU A 101 6.12 -18.31 -11.01
C LEU A 101 7.26 -17.35 -10.62
N TRP A 102 8.01 -17.71 -9.58
CA TRP A 102 9.18 -16.97 -9.11
C TRP A 102 10.42 -17.81 -9.33
N LYS A 103 11.45 -17.20 -9.93
CA LYS A 103 12.74 -17.85 -10.08
C LYS A 103 13.48 -17.93 -8.74
N PRO A 104 14.35 -18.92 -8.51
CA PRO A 104 15.11 -19.05 -7.27
C PRO A 104 15.87 -17.77 -6.86
N GLU A 105 16.39 -17.02 -7.82
CA GLU A 105 17.12 -15.76 -7.62
C GLU A 105 16.23 -14.52 -7.37
N THR A 106 14.91 -14.69 -7.42
CA THR A 106 13.97 -13.60 -7.11
C THR A 106 14.07 -13.27 -5.62
N PRO A 107 14.29 -12.00 -5.23
CA PRO A 107 14.29 -11.57 -3.84
C PRO A 107 12.98 -11.91 -3.12
N SER A 108 12.98 -11.83 -1.79
CA SER A 108 11.80 -12.07 -0.98
C SER A 108 10.71 -11.01 -1.23
N ALA A 109 9.45 -11.33 -0.91
CA ALA A 109 8.36 -10.38 -1.05
C ALA A 109 8.64 -9.05 -0.32
N PRO A 110 9.09 -9.04 0.96
CA PRO A 110 9.37 -7.79 1.67
C PRO A 110 10.45 -6.93 1.01
N GLU A 111 11.46 -7.54 0.37
CA GLU A 111 12.49 -6.80 -0.36
C GLU A 111 11.88 -6.11 -1.59
N ILE A 112 11.08 -6.84 -2.37
CA ILE A 112 10.44 -6.29 -3.57
C ILE A 112 9.39 -5.23 -3.21
N GLU A 113 8.65 -5.41 -2.11
CA GLU A 113 7.63 -4.45 -1.65
C GLU A 113 8.16 -3.03 -1.53
N THR A 114 9.41 -2.89 -1.08
CA THR A 114 10.08 -1.60 -0.84
C THR A 114 10.75 -1.01 -2.10
N MET A 115 10.76 -1.73 -3.23
CA MET A 115 11.37 -1.24 -4.48
C MET A 115 10.49 -0.26 -5.24
N ALA A 116 9.20 -0.15 -4.89
CA ALA A 116 8.28 0.78 -5.55
C ALA A 116 8.72 2.23 -5.32
N SER A 117 8.93 2.99 -6.39
CA SER A 117 9.37 4.38 -6.30
C SER A 117 8.25 5.36 -5.98
N LEU A 118 6.99 4.96 -6.18
CA LEU A 118 5.83 5.84 -6.04
C LEU A 118 4.56 5.04 -5.69
N VAL A 119 3.68 5.65 -4.91
CA VAL A 119 2.32 5.16 -4.66
C VAL A 119 1.30 6.27 -4.89
N PHE A 120 0.23 5.96 -5.63
CA PHE A 120 -0.94 6.81 -5.74
C PHE A 120 -1.97 6.39 -4.68
N ILE A 121 -2.43 7.33 -3.87
CA ILE A 121 -3.50 7.09 -2.89
C ILE A 121 -4.75 7.89 -3.24
N ASN A 122 -5.90 7.26 -3.11
CA ASN A 122 -7.18 7.94 -3.22
C ASN A 122 -7.57 8.54 -1.86
N SER A 123 -6.87 9.61 -1.48
CA SER A 123 -7.08 10.40 -0.26
C SER A 123 -6.92 11.88 -0.57
N PHE A 124 -7.42 12.73 0.32
CA PHE A 124 -7.18 14.18 0.31
C PHE A 124 -6.49 14.56 1.62
N LYS A 125 -5.27 15.08 1.54
CA LYS A 125 -4.46 15.43 2.72
C LYS A 125 -5.19 16.37 3.70
N ALA A 126 -5.99 17.30 3.18
CA ALA A 126 -6.77 18.24 3.99
C ALA A 126 -7.90 17.58 4.80
N LEU A 127 -8.33 16.36 4.43
CA LEU A 127 -9.37 15.62 5.11
C LEU A 127 -8.83 14.63 6.16
N GLU A 128 -7.50 14.41 6.19
CA GLU A 128 -6.87 13.51 7.15
C GLU A 128 -6.85 14.11 8.55
N LYS A 129 -7.20 13.30 9.56
CA LYS A 129 -7.25 13.71 10.96
C LYS A 129 -6.57 12.67 11.86
N PRO A 130 -5.37 12.96 12.40
CA PRO A 130 -4.57 14.16 12.14
C PRO A 130 -3.96 14.13 10.73
N ILE A 131 -3.42 15.26 10.27
CA ILE A 131 -2.65 15.29 9.02
C ILE A 131 -1.41 14.42 9.20
N LYS A 132 -1.25 13.37 8.39
CA LYS A 132 -0.08 12.49 8.44
C LYS A 132 1.15 13.18 7.84
N VAL A 133 2.30 12.87 8.40
CA VAL A 133 3.59 13.18 7.78
C VAL A 133 3.81 12.15 6.69
N THR A 134 4.01 12.62 5.48
CA THR A 134 4.04 11.79 4.27
C THR A 134 5.27 12.12 3.44
N THR A 135 5.87 11.09 2.88
CA THR A 135 7.06 11.20 2.02
C THR A 135 6.69 11.65 0.60
N PRO A 136 7.61 12.26 -0.16
CA PRO A 136 7.32 12.79 -1.50
C PRO A 136 6.88 11.75 -2.54
N ASN A 137 7.17 10.47 -2.31
CA ASN A 137 6.77 9.35 -3.17
C ASN A 137 5.32 8.89 -2.98
N VAL A 138 4.57 9.51 -2.06
CA VAL A 138 3.14 9.25 -1.85
C VAL A 138 2.34 10.38 -2.48
N ILE A 139 1.62 10.06 -3.56
CA ILE A 139 0.85 11.02 -4.34
C ILE A 139 -0.62 10.92 -3.97
N TYR A 140 -1.14 12.01 -3.40
CA TYR A 140 -2.56 12.19 -3.15
C TYR A 140 -3.30 12.42 -4.47
N ALA A 141 -3.93 11.37 -5.00
CA ALA A 141 -4.69 11.35 -6.23
C ALA A 141 -6.20 11.17 -5.99
N GLY A 142 -6.69 11.72 -4.86
CA GLY A 142 -8.11 11.70 -4.50
C GLY A 142 -8.99 12.24 -5.63
N GLY A 143 -9.96 11.44 -6.08
CA GLY A 143 -10.91 11.86 -7.10
C GLY A 143 -10.35 12.01 -8.52
N ILE A 144 -9.17 11.47 -8.83
CA ILE A 144 -8.56 11.53 -10.19
C ILE A 144 -9.46 10.93 -11.29
N HIS A 145 -10.41 10.07 -10.92
CA HIS A 145 -11.37 9.45 -11.83
C HIS A 145 -12.65 10.27 -12.04
N ILE A 146 -12.86 11.34 -11.25
CA ILE A 146 -14.06 12.18 -11.33
C ILE A 146 -13.98 13.03 -12.60
N ARG A 147 -14.99 12.91 -13.45
CA ARG A 147 -15.16 13.73 -14.66
C ARG A 147 -15.99 14.96 -14.35
N GLU A 148 -15.91 15.97 -15.21
CA GLU A 148 -16.78 17.14 -15.11
C GLU A 148 -18.26 16.71 -15.09
N PRO A 149 -19.05 17.18 -14.09
CA PRO A 149 -20.44 16.82 -14.00
C PRO A 149 -21.21 17.41 -15.18
N LYS A 150 -22.20 16.66 -15.68
CA LYS A 150 -23.16 17.21 -16.65
C LYS A 150 -23.97 18.33 -15.96
N PRO A 151 -24.40 19.37 -16.70
CA PRO A 151 -25.32 20.37 -16.17
C PRO A 151 -26.56 19.71 -15.59
N LEU A 152 -27.06 20.24 -14.48
CA LEU A 152 -28.32 19.77 -13.88
C LEU A 152 -29.46 19.95 -14.89
N PRO A 153 -30.39 18.98 -15.01
CA PRO A 153 -31.65 19.20 -15.71
C PRO A 153 -32.38 20.37 -15.06
N GLN A 154 -33.00 21.22 -15.88
CA GLN A 154 -33.98 22.21 -15.38
C GLN A 154 -35.28 21.52 -15.00
#